data_AF-E0VWB5-F1
#
_entry.id   AF-E0VWB5-F1
#
_cell.length_a   1.000
_cell.length_b   1.000
_cell.length_c   1.000
_cell.angle_alpha   90.00
_cell.angle_beta   90.00
_cell.angle_gamma   90.00
#
_symmetry.space_group_name_H-M   'P 1'
#
loop_
_entity.id
_entity.type
_entity.pdbx_description
1 polymer ?
#
loop_
_entity_poly.entity_id
_entity_poly.type
_entity_poly.pdbx_seq_one_letter_code
_entity_poly.pdbx_strand_id
1 'polypeptide(L)'
;MSDKELMEFKNLPLKPKILEKDNVKSIDRALGNHLILILNDKIGKKNQWMLPFGIRKNSETLRETAERVLNEKFGDKLQVLFLGNAPCGFYKYKYPKRIGNDALGAKIFFFKAVHISGNVESGKSGTLDYQWATREEMKKLLGPKKYRNRISRFLIDENDSN
;
A
#
# COMPACT_ATOMS: atom_id res chain seq x y z
N MET A 1 -12.68 -39.09 -17.90
CA MET A 1 -11.81 -38.59 -16.83
C MET A 1 -11.66 -39.71 -15.83
N SER A 2 -10.51 -40.36 -15.79
CA SER A 2 -10.28 -41.59 -15.02
C SER A 2 -9.91 -41.26 -13.56
N ASP A 3 -10.24 -42.12 -12.60
CA ASP A 3 -9.89 -41.91 -11.18
C ASP A 3 -8.38 -41.71 -10.95
N LYS A 4 -7.55 -42.20 -11.88
CA LYS A 4 -6.10 -42.01 -11.89
C LYS A 4 -5.68 -40.56 -12.19
N GLU A 5 -6.30 -39.91 -13.16
CA GLU A 5 -6.07 -38.49 -13.48
C GLU A 5 -6.48 -37.59 -12.30
N LEU A 6 -7.53 -37.99 -11.59
CA LEU A 6 -8.05 -37.25 -10.44
C LEU A 6 -7.12 -37.41 -9.21
N MET A 7 -6.52 -38.58 -9.03
CA MET A 7 -5.48 -38.81 -8.02
C MET A 7 -4.19 -38.04 -8.33
N GLU A 8 -3.75 -38.01 -9.59
CA GLU A 8 -2.59 -37.21 -10.01
C GLU A 8 -2.81 -35.71 -9.77
N PHE A 9 -4.02 -35.20 -10.08
CA PHE A 9 -4.34 -33.80 -9.86
C PHE A 9 -4.38 -33.43 -8.36
N LYS A 10 -4.90 -34.31 -7.51
CA LYS A 10 -4.90 -34.10 -6.04
C LYS A 10 -3.49 -34.12 -5.43
N ASN A 11 -2.56 -34.81 -6.07
CA ASN A 11 -1.16 -34.91 -5.63
C ASN A 11 -0.30 -33.74 -6.11
N LEU A 12 -0.86 -32.81 -6.90
CA LEU A 12 -0.18 -31.54 -7.17
C LEU A 12 -0.02 -30.78 -5.85
N PRO A 13 1.20 -30.33 -5.50
CA PRO A 13 1.40 -29.55 -4.29
C PRO A 13 0.62 -28.23 -4.40
N LEU A 14 -0.49 -28.14 -3.65
CA LEU A 14 -1.30 -26.91 -3.50
C LEU A 14 -0.55 -25.78 -2.75
N LYS A 15 0.66 -26.06 -2.25
CA LYS A 15 1.50 -25.06 -1.61
C LYS A 15 2.35 -24.39 -2.70
N PRO A 16 2.27 -23.06 -2.88
CA PRO A 16 3.19 -22.35 -3.77
C PRO A 16 4.64 -22.64 -3.35
N LYS A 17 5.53 -22.66 -4.35
CA LYS A 17 6.81 -23.37 -4.33
C LYS A 17 7.79 -22.94 -3.22
N ILE A 18 7.65 -21.75 -2.62
CA ILE A 18 8.20 -21.36 -1.31
C ILE A 18 7.32 -20.20 -0.81
N LEU A 19 6.61 -20.32 0.32
CA LEU A 19 6.09 -19.13 1.00
C LEU A 19 7.26 -18.47 1.74
N GLU A 20 7.70 -17.32 1.28
CA GLU A 20 8.70 -16.49 1.98
C GLU A 20 8.05 -15.76 3.15
N LYS A 21 7.51 -16.50 4.13
CA LYS A 21 6.68 -15.94 5.23
C LYS A 21 7.37 -14.79 5.97
N ASP A 22 8.69 -14.87 6.13
CA ASP A 22 9.49 -13.87 6.83
C ASP A 22 9.92 -12.70 5.93
N ASN A 23 9.80 -12.82 4.61
CA ASN A 23 10.14 -11.76 3.68
C ASN A 23 8.99 -10.76 3.54
N VAL A 24 9.01 -9.72 4.37
CA VAL A 24 8.02 -8.63 4.37
C VAL A 24 7.96 -7.82 3.05
N LYS A 25 8.94 -8.00 2.16
CA LYS A 25 8.98 -7.37 0.83
C LYS A 25 8.39 -8.25 -0.27
N SER A 26 8.10 -9.51 0.02
CA SER A 26 7.49 -10.45 -0.91
C SER A 26 5.96 -10.38 -0.86
N ILE A 27 5.33 -10.43 -2.04
CA ILE A 27 3.87 -10.54 -2.18
C ILE A 27 3.42 -11.98 -1.90
N ASP A 28 4.28 -12.96 -2.17
CA ASP A 28 3.97 -14.39 -2.05
C ASP A 28 3.98 -14.91 -0.60
N ARG A 29 4.29 -14.05 0.37
CA ARG A 29 4.41 -14.44 1.78
C ARG A 29 3.07 -14.77 2.45
N ALA A 30 1.96 -14.20 1.95
CA ALA A 30 0.63 -14.30 2.57
C ALA A 30 -0.50 -14.26 1.53
N LEU A 31 -0.54 -15.24 0.63
CA LEU A 31 -1.53 -15.32 -0.46
C LEU A 31 -3.00 -15.37 -0.01
N GLY A 32 -3.27 -15.80 1.23
CA GLY A 32 -4.62 -15.83 1.79
C GLY A 32 -5.13 -14.49 2.30
N ASN A 33 -4.28 -13.45 2.32
CA ASN A 33 -4.58 -12.16 2.92
C ASN A 33 -4.38 -11.03 1.91
N HIS A 34 -5.07 -9.92 2.12
CA HIS A 34 -4.84 -8.68 1.39
C HIS A 34 -3.61 -7.96 1.95
N LEU A 35 -2.57 -7.92 1.12
CA LEU A 35 -1.36 -7.17 1.39
C LEU A 35 -1.49 -5.73 0.92
N ILE A 36 -0.98 -4.80 1.73
CA ILE A 36 -1.03 -3.38 1.45
C ILE A 36 0.38 -2.80 1.53
N LEU A 37 0.74 -2.06 0.48
CA LEU A 37 2.05 -1.43 0.38
C LEU A 37 2.15 -0.23 1.31
N ILE A 38 3.12 -0.29 2.23
CA ILE A 38 3.46 0.81 3.14
C ILE A 38 4.92 1.23 2.94
N LEU A 39 5.19 2.50 3.20
CA LEU A 39 6.49 3.12 3.08
C LEU A 39 6.97 3.66 4.41
N ASN A 40 8.27 3.54 4.66
CA ASN A 40 8.95 4.24 5.73
C ASN A 40 9.63 5.48 5.15
N ASP A 41 8.97 6.62 5.31
CA ASP A 41 9.47 7.92 4.86
C ASP A 41 9.86 8.79 6.06
N LYS A 42 10.85 9.66 5.84
CA LYS A 42 11.33 10.61 6.85
C LYS A 42 10.46 11.87 6.81
N ILE A 43 9.62 12.06 7.82
CA ILE A 43 8.78 13.25 7.98
C ILE A 43 9.41 14.16 9.03
N GLY A 44 10.01 15.24 8.56
CA GLY A 44 10.80 16.14 9.40
C GLY A 44 12.03 15.44 9.98
N LYS A 45 12.05 15.21 11.29
CA LYS A 45 13.16 14.52 11.98
C LYS A 45 12.86 13.06 12.33
N LYS A 46 11.65 12.56 12.08
CA LYS A 46 11.22 11.22 12.47
C LYS A 46 10.93 10.36 11.25
N ASN A 47 11.28 9.08 11.33
CA ASN A 47 10.89 8.08 10.36
C ASN A 47 9.52 7.54 10.73
N GLN A 48 8.63 7.42 9.76
CA GLN A 48 7.26 7.01 10.02
C GLN A 48 6.70 6.17 8.88
N TRP A 49 6.08 5.05 9.26
CA TRP A 49 5.35 4.20 8.33
C TRP A 49 4.02 4.83 7.92
N MET A 50 3.86 5.06 6.62
CA MET A 50 2.67 5.66 6.01
C MET A 50 2.39 5.03 4.65
N LEU A 51 1.19 5.27 4.11
CA LEU A 51 0.91 4.95 2.71
C LEU A 51 1.68 5.91 1.79
N PRO A 52 1.99 5.53 0.54
CA PRO A 52 2.57 6.44 -0.43
C PRO A 52 1.69 7.69 -0.61
N PHE A 53 2.28 8.88 -0.45
CA PHE A 53 1.59 10.15 -0.65
C PHE A 53 2.56 11.19 -1.23
N GLY A 54 2.00 12.22 -1.85
CA GLY A 54 2.76 13.35 -2.36
C GLY A 54 1.90 14.59 -2.55
N ILE A 55 2.56 15.71 -2.84
CA ILE A 55 1.90 17.00 -3.04
C ILE A 55 1.32 17.04 -4.46
N ARG A 56 0.06 17.47 -4.58
CA ARG A 56 -0.61 17.71 -5.86
C ARG A 56 0.00 18.92 -6.55
N LYS A 57 0.39 18.78 -7.81
CA LYS A 57 0.79 19.90 -8.68
C LYS A 57 -0.45 20.53 -9.31
N ASN A 58 -0.40 21.81 -9.69
CA ASN A 58 -1.60 22.51 -10.19
C ASN A 58 -2.12 21.96 -11.52
N SER A 59 -1.25 21.37 -12.35
CA SER A 59 -1.57 20.86 -13.69
C SER A 59 -2.16 19.44 -13.71
N GLU A 60 -2.35 18.79 -12.56
CA GLU A 60 -2.75 17.38 -12.47
C GLU A 60 -3.99 17.17 -11.59
N THR A 61 -4.76 16.13 -11.91
CA THR A 61 -5.85 15.63 -11.07
C THR A 61 -5.33 14.91 -9.83
N LEU A 62 -6.17 14.74 -8.80
CA LEU A 62 -5.78 14.01 -7.59
C LEU A 62 -5.36 12.56 -7.86
N ARG A 63 -5.97 11.92 -8.86
CA ARG A 63 -5.63 10.56 -9.27
C ARG A 63 -4.28 10.53 -9.99
N GLU A 64 -4.06 11.44 -10.95
CA GLU A 64 -2.78 11.56 -11.65
C GLU A 64 -1.63 11.84 -10.67
N THR A 65 -1.87 12.63 -9.62
CA THR A 65 -0.91 12.79 -8.53
C THR A 65 -0.56 11.46 -7.87
N ALA A 66 -1.55 10.60 -7.60
CA ALA A 66 -1.31 9.30 -6.99
C ALA A 66 -0.52 8.37 -7.91
N GLU A 67 -0.84 8.35 -9.21
CA GLU A 67 -0.11 7.60 -10.24
C GLU A 67 1.35 8.08 -10.34
N ARG A 68 1.58 9.40 -10.42
CA ARG A 68 2.91 9.99 -10.45
C ARG A 68 3.72 9.65 -9.19
N VAL A 69 3.13 9.82 -8.01
CA VAL A 69 3.81 9.53 -6.74
C VAL A 69 4.21 8.06 -6.64
N LEU A 70 3.34 7.16 -7.10
CA LEU A 70 3.66 5.74 -7.11
C LEU A 70 4.87 5.47 -8.00
N ASN A 71 4.88 6.04 -9.21
CA ASN A 71 6.00 5.86 -10.13
C ASN A 71 7.31 6.48 -9.58
N GLU A 72 7.24 7.70 -9.03
CA GLU A 72 8.38 8.35 -8.39
C GLU A 72 8.97 7.51 -7.24
N LYS A 73 8.12 6.83 -6.46
CA LYS A 73 8.54 6.07 -5.27
C LYS A 73 9.01 4.65 -5.58
N PHE A 74 8.37 3.97 -6.53
CA PHE A 74 8.56 2.54 -6.77
C PHE A 74 9.08 2.18 -8.16
N GLY A 75 9.21 3.18 -9.04
CA GLY A 75 9.64 3.01 -10.42
C GLY A 75 8.56 2.44 -11.35
N ASP A 76 8.90 2.40 -12.64
CA ASP A 76 7.98 2.03 -13.72
C ASP A 76 7.67 0.53 -13.80
N LYS A 77 8.42 -0.31 -13.05
CA LYS A 77 8.21 -1.77 -13.06
C LYS A 77 6.99 -2.20 -12.24
N LEU A 78 6.48 -1.37 -11.35
CA LEU A 78 5.30 -1.69 -10.55
C LEU A 78 4.04 -1.38 -11.35
N GLN A 79 3.36 -2.42 -11.86
CA GLN A 79 2.10 -2.23 -12.58
C GLN A 79 0.91 -2.29 -11.63
N VAL A 80 0.12 -1.22 -11.61
CA VAL A 80 -1.09 -1.14 -10.81
C VAL A 80 -2.29 -0.66 -11.62
N LEU A 81 -3.48 -1.07 -11.20
CA LEU A 81 -4.75 -0.58 -11.71
C LEU A 81 -5.44 0.28 -10.65
N PHE A 82 -5.61 1.57 -10.92
CA PHE A 82 -6.39 2.46 -10.06
C PHE A 82 -7.89 2.24 -10.24
N LEU A 83 -8.60 2.10 -9.13
CA LEU A 83 -10.03 1.82 -9.09
C LEU A 83 -10.82 3.13 -9.06
N GLY A 84 -11.20 3.60 -10.25
CA GLY A 84 -12.01 4.81 -10.43
C GLY A 84 -11.25 6.12 -10.17
N ASN A 85 -11.96 7.23 -10.33
CA ASN A 85 -11.41 8.59 -10.19
C ASN A 85 -11.80 9.27 -8.87
N ALA A 86 -12.60 8.62 -8.04
CA ALA A 86 -13.05 9.15 -6.75
C ALA A 86 -12.13 8.66 -5.63
N PRO A 87 -11.74 9.52 -4.67
CA PRO A 87 -10.98 9.10 -3.52
C PRO A 87 -11.83 8.20 -2.61
N CYS A 88 -11.24 7.12 -2.09
CA CYS A 88 -11.91 6.20 -1.17
C CYS A 88 -11.96 6.73 0.28
N GLY A 89 -11.18 7.77 0.57
CA GLY A 89 -11.17 8.39 1.89
C GLY A 89 -10.27 9.61 1.93
N PHE A 90 -10.29 10.30 3.07
CA PHE A 90 -9.37 11.40 3.32
C PHE A 90 -8.92 11.48 4.78
N TYR A 91 -7.76 12.07 5.00
CA TYR A 91 -7.21 12.39 6.31
C TYR A 91 -6.77 13.85 6.34
N LYS A 92 -7.14 14.57 7.40
CA LYS A 92 -6.71 15.95 7.61
C LYS A 92 -5.93 16.08 8.91
N TYR A 93 -4.85 16.86 8.89
CA TYR A 93 -4.09 17.19 10.07
C TYR A 93 -3.58 18.63 10.00
N LYS A 94 -3.38 19.23 11.17
CA LYS A 94 -2.79 20.56 11.32
C LYS A 94 -1.30 20.42 11.55
N TYR A 95 -0.51 21.32 10.97
CA TYR A 95 0.92 21.34 11.25
C TYR A 95 1.15 21.88 12.68
N PRO A 96 2.11 21.32 13.44
CA PRO A 96 2.38 21.76 14.81
C PRO A 96 2.99 23.18 14.87
N LYS A 97 3.63 23.62 13.78
CA LYS A 97 4.09 25.00 13.57
C LYS A 97 3.71 25.42 12.15
N ARG A 98 3.53 26.72 11.89
CA ARG A 98 3.32 27.21 10.51
C ARG A 98 4.58 26.87 9.71
N ILE A 99 4.43 26.03 8.68
CA ILE A 99 5.53 25.67 7.77
C ILE A 99 5.35 26.54 6.52
N GLY A 100 6.28 27.48 6.29
CA GLY A 100 6.27 28.36 5.11
C GLY A 100 5.06 29.31 5.03
N ASN A 101 4.61 29.59 3.79
CA ASN A 101 3.50 30.49 3.46
C ASN A 101 2.16 29.95 3.99
N ASP A 102 1.79 30.34 5.22
CA ASP A 102 0.44 30.28 5.82
C ASP A 102 -0.36 28.95 5.79
N ALA A 103 0.26 27.83 5.42
CA ALA A 103 -0.41 26.53 5.41
C ALA A 103 -0.71 26.07 6.85
N LEU A 104 -2.01 26.03 7.20
CA LEU A 104 -2.50 25.58 8.51
C LEU A 104 -2.38 24.05 8.71
N GLY A 105 -2.22 23.29 7.63
CA GLY A 105 -2.20 21.83 7.65
C GLY A 105 -2.31 21.23 6.25
N ALA A 106 -2.53 19.92 6.21
CA ALA A 106 -2.71 19.16 4.98
C ALA A 106 -3.98 18.31 4.99
N LYS A 107 -4.51 18.10 3.79
CA LYS A 107 -5.55 17.10 3.48
C LYS A 107 -4.94 16.07 2.53
N ILE A 108 -4.96 14.82 2.95
CA ILE A 108 -4.52 13.66 2.16
C ILE A 108 -5.78 12.97 1.65
N PHE A 109 -5.84 12.73 0.35
CA PHE A 109 -6.89 11.94 -0.30
C PHE A 109 -6.31 10.59 -0.68
N PHE A 110 -7.03 9.51 -0.37
CA PHE A 110 -6.59 8.15 -0.66
C PHE A 110 -7.30 7.62 -1.89
N PHE A 111 -6.56 6.92 -2.74
CA PHE A 111 -7.07 6.21 -3.90
C PHE A 111 -6.74 4.74 -3.76
N LYS A 112 -7.66 3.88 -4.19
CA LYS A 112 -7.45 2.43 -4.17
C LYS A 112 -6.84 2.02 -5.50
N ALA A 113 -5.79 1.20 -5.43
CA ALA A 113 -5.19 0.57 -6.58
C ALA A 113 -4.95 -0.90 -6.29
N VAL A 114 -4.98 -1.73 -7.33
CA VAL A 114 -4.72 -3.17 -7.27
C VAL A 114 -3.40 -3.42 -7.98
N HIS A 115 -2.52 -4.19 -7.34
CA HIS A 115 -1.30 -4.68 -7.98
C HIS A 115 -1.67 -5.69 -9.07
N ILE A 116 -1.17 -5.47 -10.29
CA ILE A 116 -1.38 -6.40 -11.41
C ILE A 116 -0.15 -7.28 -11.57
N SER A 117 1.03 -6.66 -11.66
CA SER A 117 2.27 -7.37 -11.92
C SER A 117 3.50 -6.51 -11.57
N GLY A 118 4.67 -7.13 -11.62
CA GLY A 118 5.95 -6.47 -11.41
C GLY A 118 6.28 -6.24 -9.93
N ASN A 119 7.48 -5.71 -9.71
CA ASN A 119 8.06 -5.58 -8.37
C ASN A 119 8.44 -4.14 -8.07
N VAL A 120 8.50 -3.84 -6.77
CA VAL A 120 8.96 -2.56 -6.26
C VAL A 120 10.46 -2.41 -6.50
N GLU A 121 10.86 -1.33 -7.18
CA GLU A 121 12.27 -0.95 -7.28
C GLU A 121 12.64 -0.05 -6.08
N SER A 122 13.39 -0.60 -5.12
CA SER A 122 13.94 0.19 -4.02
C SER A 122 15.06 1.11 -4.52
N GLY A 123 15.00 2.41 -4.18
CA GLY A 123 16.14 3.33 -4.32
C GLY A 123 15.91 4.59 -5.17
N LYS A 124 14.74 4.76 -5.79
CA LYS A 124 14.50 5.89 -6.71
C LYS A 124 14.11 7.22 -6.04
N SER A 125 13.63 7.25 -4.78
CA SER A 125 13.12 8.51 -4.18
C SER A 125 13.14 8.56 -2.66
N GLY A 126 14.34 8.66 -2.05
CA GLY A 126 14.54 9.03 -0.64
C GLY A 126 13.81 8.19 0.43
N THR A 127 13.13 7.13 0.00
CA THR A 127 12.33 6.23 0.80
C THR A 127 13.27 5.25 1.46
N LEU A 128 13.20 5.21 2.79
CA LEU A 128 14.15 4.45 3.60
C LEU A 128 13.85 2.96 3.48
N ASP A 129 12.57 2.60 3.48
CA ASP A 129 12.15 1.21 3.35
C ASP A 129 10.69 1.07 2.88
N TYR A 130 10.32 -0.13 2.47
CA TYR A 130 8.94 -0.49 2.13
C TYR A 130 8.60 -1.90 2.62
N GLN A 131 7.30 -2.15 2.80
CA GLN A 131 6.79 -3.46 3.20
C GLN A 131 5.40 -3.71 2.60
N TRP A 132 5.15 -4.95 2.21
CA TRP A 132 3.80 -5.45 1.94
C TRP A 132 3.21 -5.94 3.26
N ALA A 133 2.46 -5.07 3.93
CA ALA A 133 1.93 -5.33 5.26
C ALA A 133 0.55 -5.99 5.19
N THR A 134 0.30 -6.96 6.07
CA THR A 134 -1.07 -7.42 6.33
C THR A 134 -1.86 -6.34 7.08
N ARG A 135 -3.19 -6.45 7.13
CA ARG A 135 -4.04 -5.53 7.90
C ARG A 135 -3.67 -5.47 9.39
N GLU A 136 -3.23 -6.58 9.97
CA GLU A 136 -2.80 -6.64 11.37
C GLU A 136 -1.46 -5.94 11.61
N GLU A 137 -0.48 -6.18 10.74
CA GLU A 137 0.81 -5.52 10.79
C GLU A 137 0.66 -4.02 10.55
N MET A 138 -0.17 -3.63 9.58
CA MET A 138 -0.49 -2.23 9.31
C MET A 138 -1.05 -1.55 10.56
N LYS A 139 -1.96 -2.20 11.28
CA LYS A 139 -2.48 -1.68 12.56
C LYS A 139 -1.33 -1.43 13.55
N LYS A 140 -0.28 -2.25 13.57
CA LYS A 140 0.86 -2.07 14.49
C LYS A 140 1.84 -1.00 13.99
N LEU A 141 2.10 -0.94 12.69
CA LEU A 141 3.13 -0.11 12.07
C LEU A 141 2.68 1.33 11.81
N LEU A 142 1.43 1.54 11.39
CA LEU A 142 0.96 2.88 11.03
C LEU A 142 0.79 3.78 12.25
N GLY A 143 1.61 4.83 12.32
CA GLY A 143 1.40 5.98 13.18
C GLY A 143 0.82 7.17 12.39
N PRO A 144 0.18 8.17 13.05
CA PRO A 144 -0.38 8.19 14.40
C PRO A 144 -1.76 7.49 14.46
N LYS A 145 -2.30 7.19 15.66
CA LYS A 145 -3.58 6.46 15.85
C LYS A 145 -4.75 7.01 15.02
N LYS A 146 -4.86 8.34 14.88
CA LYS A 146 -5.92 8.99 14.08
C LYS A 146 -5.82 8.67 12.58
N TYR A 147 -4.60 8.57 12.05
CA TYR A 147 -4.34 8.22 10.65
C TYR A 147 -4.69 6.77 10.39
N ARG A 148 -4.17 5.86 11.24
CA ARG A 148 -4.51 4.43 11.21
C ARG A 148 -6.02 4.17 11.25
N ASN A 149 -6.73 4.80 12.18
CA ASN A 149 -8.19 4.62 12.30
C ASN A 149 -8.97 5.12 11.09
N ARG A 150 -8.41 6.05 10.31
CA ARG A 150 -9.03 6.53 9.08
C ARG A 150 -8.80 5.56 7.94
N ILE A 151 -7.60 5.01 7.83
CA ILE A 151 -7.27 3.99 6.84
C ILE A 151 -8.10 2.73 7.04
N SER A 152 -8.21 2.25 8.28
CA SER A 152 -8.96 1.02 8.58
C SER A 152 -10.44 1.04 8.21
N ARG A 153 -11.02 2.21 7.89
CA ARG A 153 -12.43 2.35 7.51
C ARG A 153 -12.72 2.04 6.04
N PHE A 154 -11.71 2.12 5.17
CA PHE A 154 -11.90 1.92 3.73
C PHE A 154 -11.13 0.71 3.19
N LEU A 155 -10.53 -0.09 4.07
CA LEU A 155 -9.94 -1.38 3.72
C LEU A 155 -11.02 -2.46 3.81
N ILE A 156 -11.05 -3.34 2.82
CA ILE A 156 -11.98 -4.49 2.80
C ILE A 156 -11.61 -5.44 3.94
N ASP A 157 -12.62 -5.97 4.63
CA ASP A 157 -12.46 -7.01 5.66
C ASP A 157 -12.35 -8.38 4.98
N GLU A 158 -11.34 -9.16 5.36
CA GLU A 158 -11.13 -10.54 4.87
C GLU A 158 -12.16 -11.51 5.46
N ASN A 159 -12.87 -11.09 6.52
CA ASN A 159 -13.79 -11.93 7.30
C ASN A 159 -15.27 -11.77 6.91
N ASP A 160 -15.61 -10.98 5.89
CA ASP A 160 -17.01 -10.79 5.45
C ASP A 160 -17.51 -11.94 4.55
N SER A 161 -16.77 -13.05 4.49
CA SER A 161 -17.15 -14.29 3.81
C SER A 161 -17.50 -15.35 4.85
N ASN A 162 -18.65 -15.21 5.52
CA ASN A 162 -19.29 -16.27 6.31
C ASN A 162 -20.78 -16.28 6.05
#